data_AF-A0A3A4VHT2-F1
#
_entry.id   AF-A0A3A4VHT2-F1
#
_cell.length_a   1.000
_cell.length_b   1.000
_cell.length_c   1.000
_cell.angle_alpha   90.00
_cell.angle_beta   90.00
_cell.angle_gamma   90.00
#
_symmetry.space_group_name_H-M   'P 1'
#
loop_
_entity.id
_entity.type
_entity.pdbx_description
1 polymer ?
#
loop_
_entity_poly.entity_id
_entity_poly.type
_entity_poly.pdbx_seq_one_letter_code
_entity_poly.pdbx_strand_id
1 'polypeptide(L)'
;MDELIRELKRQGVLRSPLVAEAFGRVDRKDFVRPEDAAEAYANWPLAIGAGQTISQPQTVAFMLDLLDPRPGERILDVGAGSGWQSALLAAIVGKQSGGPPARFAEAPASPAKRGESARRAGRAGTVVAIERIPELCRFAQTNLKKYEAITAPTVQFICGDATTALERAEPFDKIIAAAAAKGDIPASWRALLKPGGVIVAPVDDAIIRLTKTADGAWRTERFEGFAFVPLISGTDQPKAGFGSPATIATGAIALAVGATLCALAMVVPVILPGPVTLDVPRGAGSQAIGRLLESQGLVWSRHLFVAYAVLTNTAGNLKPGAYSFDGAVTIPEIIGELARGSANERVIVIPEGWDQRTLGIYLEERNIMPAERWWDTNGWPATDYRIATHRPALRDFSQEFAFLADKPAYVGLEGYLYPDTYRIWADASPEDIARRMLENFDEKLTPALRTEIARQGKTIFEVVTLASLVERETGEPSERPVIAGILWKRLSAGMPLQVDATVSYATGRYATPSGPLLEIDSPYNTYRYAGLPIGPIANPSIESITAALYPIRSAYWYYLHTPDGDVVFSKTLEEHEAAKARHRAGR
;
A
#
# COMPACT_ATOMS: atom_id res chain seq x y z
N MET A 1 -11.08 13.41 -13.95
CA MET A 1 -11.13 14.64 -13.13
C MET A 1 -11.84 14.45 -11.79
N ASP A 2 -13.10 13.99 -11.75
CA ASP A 2 -13.86 13.87 -10.48
C ASP A 2 -13.19 12.99 -9.41
N GLU A 3 -12.58 11.89 -9.82
CA GLU A 3 -11.84 11.01 -8.92
C GLU A 3 -10.61 11.71 -8.32
N LEU A 4 -9.85 12.44 -9.15
CA LEU A 4 -8.74 13.27 -8.70
C LEU A 4 -9.21 14.33 -7.69
N ILE A 5 -10.34 15.01 -7.94
CA ILE A 5 -10.89 15.98 -7.00
C ILE A 5 -11.27 15.31 -5.67
N ARG A 6 -11.91 14.12 -5.70
CA ARG A 6 -12.23 13.35 -4.49
C ARG A 6 -10.98 12.94 -3.71
N GLU A 7 -9.94 12.51 -4.41
CA GLU A 7 -8.65 12.16 -3.83
C GLU A 7 -8.03 13.36 -3.10
N LEU A 8 -7.90 14.50 -3.78
CA LEU A 8 -7.29 15.71 -3.24
C LEU A 8 -8.06 16.26 -2.03
N LYS A 9 -9.40 16.11 -2.04
CA LYS A 9 -10.25 16.43 -0.86
C LYS A 9 -10.00 15.48 0.29
N ARG A 10 -9.94 14.16 0.03
CA ARG A 10 -9.69 13.14 1.07
C ARG A 10 -8.33 13.32 1.73
N GLN A 11 -7.32 13.72 0.96
CA GLN A 11 -5.98 14.04 1.47
C GLN A 11 -5.91 15.38 2.23
N GLY A 12 -6.99 16.16 2.26
CA GLY A 12 -7.05 17.45 2.95
C GLY A 12 -6.26 18.57 2.25
N VAL A 13 -5.78 18.35 1.03
CA VAL A 13 -4.99 19.33 0.27
C VAL A 13 -5.87 20.30 -0.51
N LEU A 14 -7.03 19.84 -0.99
CA LEU A 14 -8.03 20.66 -1.65
C LEU A 14 -9.21 20.91 -0.70
N ARG A 15 -9.20 22.07 -0.03
CA ARG A 15 -10.19 22.46 0.99
C ARG A 15 -11.15 23.52 0.49
N SER A 16 -10.70 24.42 -0.39
CA SER A 16 -11.54 25.51 -0.90
C SER A 16 -12.60 25.01 -1.88
N PRO A 17 -13.91 25.27 -1.63
CA PRO A 17 -14.97 24.94 -2.57
C PRO A 17 -14.79 25.62 -3.93
N LEU A 18 -14.28 26.86 -3.95
CA LEU A 18 -14.04 27.61 -5.19
C LEU A 18 -12.93 26.98 -6.03
N VAL A 19 -11.85 26.51 -5.38
CA VAL A 19 -10.75 25.81 -6.07
C VAL A 19 -11.25 24.46 -6.60
N ALA A 20 -12.04 23.74 -5.82
CA ALA A 20 -12.62 22.47 -6.26
C ALA A 20 -13.57 22.63 -7.45
N GLU A 21 -14.39 23.68 -7.47
CA GLU A 21 -15.24 24.02 -8.62
C GLU A 21 -14.41 24.33 -9.86
N ALA A 22 -13.33 25.12 -9.71
CA ALA A 22 -12.43 25.46 -10.81
C ALA A 22 -11.78 24.21 -11.44
N PHE A 23 -11.34 23.25 -10.61
CA PHE A 23 -10.83 21.96 -11.09
C PHE A 23 -11.87 21.17 -11.89
N GLY A 24 -13.16 21.29 -11.56
CA GLY A 24 -14.24 20.66 -12.32
C GLY A 24 -14.58 21.38 -13.63
N ARG A 25 -14.23 22.66 -13.75
CA ARG A 25 -14.52 23.51 -14.94
C ARG A 25 -13.37 23.59 -15.93
N VAL A 26 -12.14 23.28 -15.51
CA VAL A 26 -10.92 23.38 -16.32
C VAL A 26 -10.19 22.05 -16.30
N ASP A 27 -10.33 21.28 -17.38
CA ASP A 27 -9.74 19.95 -17.51
C ASP A 27 -8.23 20.03 -17.76
N ARG A 28 -7.43 19.48 -16.84
CA ARG A 28 -5.96 19.40 -16.95
C ARG A 28 -5.51 18.71 -18.23
N LYS A 29 -6.30 17.77 -18.77
CA LYS A 29 -6.01 17.05 -20.01
C LYS A 29 -5.82 17.99 -21.20
N ASP A 30 -6.47 19.15 -21.19
CA ASP A 30 -6.35 20.14 -22.26
C ASP A 30 -5.10 21.01 -22.18
N PHE A 31 -4.30 20.86 -21.11
CA PHE A 31 -3.09 21.63 -20.84
C PHE A 31 -1.83 20.77 -20.79
N VAL A 32 -1.91 19.50 -21.18
CA VAL A 32 -0.76 18.61 -21.36
C VAL A 32 -0.48 18.40 -22.85
N ARG A 33 0.68 17.82 -23.18
CA ARG A 33 0.96 17.43 -24.57
C ARG A 33 0.05 16.26 -24.96
N PRO A 34 -0.33 16.12 -26.24
CA PRO A 34 -1.23 15.06 -26.69
C PRO A 34 -0.79 13.65 -26.28
N GLU A 35 0.51 13.38 -26.29
CA GLU A 35 1.11 12.09 -25.88
C GLU A 35 0.93 11.79 -24.39
N ASP A 36 0.80 12.80 -23.54
CA ASP A 36 0.67 12.65 -22.08
C ASP A 36 -0.79 12.67 -21.62
N ALA A 37 -1.75 12.71 -22.55
CA ALA A 37 -3.17 12.89 -22.24
C ALA A 37 -3.78 11.77 -21.38
N ALA A 38 -3.21 10.56 -21.46
CA ALA A 38 -3.63 9.42 -20.63
C ALA A 38 -3.22 9.59 -19.15
N GLU A 39 -2.11 10.31 -18.90
CA GLU A 39 -1.56 10.55 -17.56
C GLU A 39 -2.02 11.88 -16.95
N ALA A 40 -2.82 12.66 -17.68
CA ALA A 40 -3.21 14.02 -17.29
C ALA A 40 -3.84 14.13 -15.89
N TYR A 41 -4.49 13.07 -15.40
CA TYR A 41 -5.14 13.05 -14.07
C TYR A 41 -4.29 12.42 -12.98
N ALA A 42 -3.13 11.87 -13.33
CA ALA A 42 -2.24 11.29 -12.36
C ALA A 42 -1.58 12.36 -11.51
N ASN A 43 -1.31 12.03 -10.24
CA ASN A 43 -0.80 12.99 -9.26
C ASN A 43 0.73 13.14 -9.31
N TRP A 44 1.27 13.36 -10.51
CA TRP A 44 2.68 13.65 -10.77
C TRP A 44 2.83 14.76 -11.82
N PRO A 45 4.01 15.44 -11.88
CA PRO A 45 4.28 16.43 -12.91
C PRO A 45 4.45 15.76 -14.28
N LEU A 46 4.10 16.48 -15.34
CA LEU A 46 4.27 16.02 -16.73
C LEU A 46 5.09 17.05 -17.51
N ALA A 47 5.87 16.61 -18.49
CA ALA A 47 6.67 17.52 -19.32
C ALA A 47 5.77 18.31 -20.28
N ILE A 48 6.09 19.60 -20.49
CA ILE A 48 5.34 20.49 -21.39
C ILE A 48 6.22 21.09 -22.50
N GLY A 49 7.45 20.61 -22.65
CA GLY A 49 8.44 21.14 -23.59
C GLY A 49 9.42 22.12 -22.94
N ALA A 50 10.48 22.48 -23.67
CA ALA A 50 11.53 23.42 -23.24
C ALA A 50 12.13 23.15 -21.84
N GLY A 51 12.22 21.87 -21.44
CA GLY A 51 12.72 21.45 -20.13
C GLY A 51 11.82 21.83 -18.94
N GLN A 52 10.57 22.24 -19.19
CA GLN A 52 9.61 22.61 -18.15
C GLN A 52 8.57 21.51 -17.92
N THR A 53 7.89 21.59 -16.77
CA THR A 53 6.81 20.67 -16.39
C THR A 53 5.55 21.43 -16.00
N ILE A 54 4.39 20.85 -16.28
CA ILE A 54 3.15 21.20 -15.59
C ILE A 54 3.18 20.54 -14.22
N SER A 55 2.99 21.32 -13.16
CA SER A 55 3.02 20.80 -11.78
C SER A 55 1.98 19.71 -11.55
N GLN A 56 2.26 18.81 -10.60
CA GLN A 56 1.29 17.81 -10.17
C GLN A 56 0.02 18.47 -9.59
N PRO A 57 -1.17 17.88 -9.75
CA PRO A 57 -2.43 18.45 -9.30
C PRO A 57 -2.47 18.79 -7.80
N GLN A 58 -1.87 17.96 -6.96
CA GLN A 58 -1.81 18.21 -5.52
C GLN A 58 -1.05 19.50 -5.18
N THR A 59 0.05 19.79 -5.88
CA THR A 59 0.82 21.03 -5.66
C THR A 59 0.02 22.25 -6.10
N VAL A 60 -0.65 22.19 -7.25
CA VAL A 60 -1.51 23.29 -7.72
C VAL A 60 -2.69 23.52 -6.77
N ALA A 61 -3.35 22.45 -6.31
CA ALA A 61 -4.42 22.55 -5.33
C ALA A 61 -3.93 23.18 -4.02
N PHE A 62 -2.79 22.72 -3.49
CA PHE A 62 -2.18 23.25 -2.28
C PHE A 62 -1.87 24.74 -2.40
N MET A 63 -1.23 25.16 -3.49
CA MET A 63 -0.86 26.56 -3.71
C MET A 63 -2.07 27.47 -3.89
N LEU A 64 -3.10 27.03 -4.62
CA LEU A 64 -4.34 27.77 -4.78
C LEU A 64 -5.13 27.88 -3.46
N ASP A 65 -5.13 26.84 -2.63
CA ASP A 65 -5.73 26.88 -1.30
C ASP A 65 -5.00 27.88 -0.37
N LEU A 66 -3.66 27.92 -0.41
CA LEU A 66 -2.87 28.90 0.35
C LEU A 66 -3.09 30.34 -0.14
N LEU A 67 -3.28 30.50 -1.46
CA LEU A 67 -3.54 31.78 -2.12
C LEU A 67 -4.94 32.29 -1.79
N ASP A 68 -5.92 31.39 -1.64
CA ASP A 68 -7.34 31.66 -1.34
C ASP A 68 -8.06 32.60 -2.35
N PRO A 69 -7.88 32.45 -3.68
CA PRO A 69 -8.37 33.42 -4.67
C PRO A 69 -9.89 33.68 -4.57
N ARG A 70 -10.31 34.94 -4.71
CA ARG A 70 -11.71 35.37 -4.60
C ARG A 70 -12.23 36.07 -5.87
N PRO A 71 -13.54 35.98 -6.16
CA PRO A 71 -14.17 36.75 -7.24
C PRO A 71 -13.82 38.24 -7.19
N GLY A 72 -13.49 38.81 -8.35
CA GLY A 72 -13.17 40.24 -8.50
C GLY A 72 -11.72 40.63 -8.18
N GLU A 73 -10.88 39.70 -7.70
CA GLU A 73 -9.48 39.98 -7.40
C GLU A 73 -8.60 40.08 -8.65
N ARG A 74 -7.54 40.89 -8.56
CA ARG A 74 -6.48 40.98 -9.56
C ARG A 74 -5.30 40.12 -9.10
N ILE A 75 -5.00 39.05 -9.85
CA ILE A 75 -3.98 38.06 -9.50
C ILE A 75 -2.87 38.05 -10.56
N LEU A 76 -1.62 38.01 -10.11
CA LEU A 76 -0.45 37.77 -10.97
C LEU A 76 -0.06 36.29 -10.91
N ASP A 77 0.10 35.66 -12.07
CA ASP A 77 0.57 34.28 -12.24
C ASP A 77 1.91 34.27 -12.99
N VAL A 78 2.99 33.92 -12.28
CA VAL A 78 4.36 33.95 -12.81
C VAL A 78 4.82 32.55 -13.21
N GLY A 79 5.24 32.39 -14.47
CA GLY A 79 5.63 31.10 -15.02
C GLY A 79 4.41 30.30 -15.45
N ALA A 80 3.59 30.89 -16.34
CA ALA A 80 2.30 30.32 -16.71
C ALA A 80 2.41 28.92 -17.36
N GLY A 81 3.56 28.56 -17.95
CA GLY A 81 3.86 27.22 -18.43
C GLY A 81 2.85 26.75 -19.47
N SER A 82 1.99 25.80 -19.10
CA SER A 82 0.93 25.30 -19.99
C SER A 82 -0.35 26.14 -20.00
N GLY A 83 -0.51 27.06 -19.05
CA GLY A 83 -1.70 27.90 -18.85
C GLY A 83 -2.77 27.30 -17.92
N TRP A 84 -2.57 26.11 -17.37
CA TRP A 84 -3.60 25.43 -16.55
C TRP A 84 -3.93 26.19 -15.26
N GLN A 85 -2.91 26.61 -14.51
CA GLN A 85 -3.08 27.42 -13.31
C GLN A 85 -3.77 28.75 -13.61
N SER A 86 -3.39 29.41 -14.71
CA SER A 86 -4.01 30.67 -15.14
C SER A 86 -5.50 30.49 -15.46
N ALA A 87 -5.87 29.38 -16.11
CA ALA A 87 -7.27 29.05 -16.40
C ALA A 87 -8.08 28.74 -15.12
N LEU A 88 -7.50 28.01 -14.17
CA LEU A 88 -8.11 27.76 -12.86
C LEU A 88 -8.37 29.07 -12.11
N LEU A 89 -7.37 29.96 -12.05
CA LEU A 89 -7.51 31.28 -11.44
C LEU A 89 -8.62 32.10 -12.13
N ALA A 90 -8.68 32.08 -13.46
CA ALA A 90 -9.70 32.79 -14.22
C ALA A 90 -11.13 32.27 -13.92
N ALA A 91 -11.29 30.96 -13.77
CA ALA A 91 -12.57 30.36 -13.36
C ALA A 91 -13.02 30.82 -11.96
N ILE A 92 -12.09 31.17 -11.08
CA ILE A 92 -12.37 31.64 -9.71
C ILE A 92 -12.64 33.15 -9.67
N VAL A 93 -11.79 33.97 -10.31
CA VAL A 93 -11.85 35.44 -10.17
C VAL A 93 -12.82 36.12 -11.15
N GLY A 94 -13.19 35.44 -12.24
CA GLY A 94 -14.11 35.95 -13.26
C GLY A 94 -15.52 36.22 -12.74
N LYS A 95 -16.36 36.88 -13.55
CA LYS A 95 -17.77 37.13 -13.20
C LYS A 95 -18.52 35.81 -13.08
N GLN A 96 -19.09 35.55 -11.91
CA GLN A 96 -19.92 34.37 -11.66
C GLN A 96 -21.31 34.57 -12.29
N SER A 97 -21.57 33.88 -13.40
CA SER A 97 -22.90 33.82 -14.00
C SER A 97 -23.74 32.79 -13.25
N GLY A 98 -24.44 33.23 -12.20
CA GLY A 98 -25.30 32.38 -11.38
C GLY A 98 -24.65 32.01 -10.05
N GLY A 99 -25.39 32.19 -8.96
CA GLY A 99 -24.94 31.78 -7.63
C GLY A 99 -24.60 30.29 -7.55
N PRO A 100 -23.88 29.86 -6.49
CA PRO A 100 -23.42 28.48 -6.38
C PRO A 100 -24.58 27.48 -6.54
N PRO A 101 -24.37 26.33 -7.20
CA PRO A 101 -25.38 25.29 -7.29
C PRO A 101 -25.88 24.93 -5.89
N ALA A 102 -27.20 24.82 -5.71
CA ALA A 102 -27.88 24.63 -4.42
C ALA A 102 -27.40 23.42 -3.59
N ARG A 103 -26.57 22.53 -4.16
CA ARG A 103 -26.03 21.33 -3.51
C ARG A 103 -24.79 21.56 -2.64
N PHE A 104 -24.22 22.77 -2.59
CA PHE A 104 -23.02 23.07 -1.79
C PHE A 104 -23.13 24.35 -0.94
N ALA A 105 -24.35 24.80 -0.62
CA ALA A 105 -24.53 25.93 0.30
C ALA A 105 -24.21 25.52 1.74
N GLU A 106 -23.03 25.90 2.26
CA GLU A 106 -22.73 25.84 3.70
C GLU A 106 -23.30 27.06 4.46
N ALA A 107 -23.56 26.85 5.75
CA ALA A 107 -24.18 27.80 6.67
C ALA A 107 -23.34 29.10 6.85
N PRO A 108 -23.99 30.25 7.14
CA PRO A 108 -23.35 31.56 7.03
C PRO A 108 -22.39 31.85 8.19
N ALA A 109 -21.23 32.43 7.84
CA ALA A 109 -20.31 33.06 8.78
C ALA A 109 -20.91 34.35 9.42
N SER A 110 -20.33 34.72 10.57
CA SER A 110 -20.68 35.85 11.46
C SER A 110 -21.00 37.19 10.75
N PRO A 111 -21.92 38.03 11.30
CA PRO A 111 -22.51 39.19 10.63
C PRO A 111 -21.53 40.28 10.17
N ALA A 112 -20.35 40.38 10.79
CA ALA A 112 -19.37 41.42 10.51
C ALA A 112 -18.72 41.33 9.12
N LYS A 113 -18.76 40.17 8.44
CA LYS A 113 -18.14 39.98 7.10
C LYS A 113 -19.08 40.26 5.93
N ARG A 114 -20.36 40.57 6.18
CA ARG A 114 -21.37 40.78 5.09
C ARG A 114 -21.19 42.11 4.34
N GLY A 115 -20.69 43.15 5.00
CA GLY A 115 -20.61 44.50 4.42
C GLY A 115 -19.54 44.69 3.35
N GLU A 116 -18.42 43.97 3.45
CA GLU A 116 -17.26 44.12 2.55
C GLU A 116 -17.33 43.17 1.35
N SER A 117 -17.88 41.96 1.56
CA SER A 117 -18.10 40.95 0.52
C SER A 117 -19.12 41.38 -0.54
N ALA A 118 -20.17 42.12 -0.15
CA ALA A 118 -21.19 42.61 -1.06
C ALA A 118 -20.70 43.73 -2.01
N ARG A 119 -19.66 44.50 -1.65
CA ARG A 119 -19.10 45.57 -2.50
C ARG A 119 -18.12 45.07 -3.56
N ARG A 120 -17.47 43.91 -3.37
CA ARG A 120 -16.53 43.29 -4.34
C ARG A 120 -17.23 42.51 -5.46
N ALA A 121 -18.47 42.07 -5.27
CA ALA A 121 -19.21 41.21 -6.20
C ALA A 121 -19.57 41.83 -7.57
N GLY A 122 -19.28 43.13 -7.81
CA GLY A 122 -19.63 43.83 -9.05
C GLY A 122 -18.52 43.97 -10.10
N ARG A 123 -17.25 43.72 -9.76
CA ARG A 123 -16.11 43.91 -10.68
C ARG A 123 -15.60 42.57 -11.21
N ALA A 124 -15.37 42.45 -12.53
CA ALA A 124 -14.72 41.27 -13.10
C ALA A 124 -13.26 41.24 -12.61
N GLY A 125 -12.84 40.12 -12.01
CA GLY A 125 -11.43 39.92 -11.63
C GLY A 125 -10.53 39.81 -12.86
N THR A 126 -9.23 39.80 -12.64
CA THR A 126 -8.24 39.71 -13.73
C THR A 126 -7.06 38.85 -13.31
N VAL A 127 -6.60 37.98 -14.18
CA VAL A 127 -5.36 37.20 -14.05
C VAL A 127 -4.35 37.77 -15.03
N VAL A 128 -3.22 38.26 -14.56
CA VAL A 128 -2.08 38.61 -15.41
C VAL A 128 -1.14 37.42 -15.39
N ALA A 129 -1.05 36.68 -16.49
CA ALA A 129 -0.21 35.49 -16.61
C ALA A 129 1.06 35.82 -17.41
N ILE A 130 2.24 35.47 -16.90
CA ILE A 130 3.53 35.76 -17.54
C ILE A 130 4.29 34.47 -17.83
N GLU A 131 4.77 34.32 -19.06
CA GLU A 131 5.65 33.22 -19.50
C GLU A 131 6.81 33.79 -20.31
N ARG A 132 8.04 33.34 -20.03
CA ARG A 132 9.25 33.86 -20.68
C ARG A 132 9.67 33.04 -21.90
N ILE A 133 9.31 31.76 -21.96
CA ILE A 133 9.73 30.84 -23.02
C ILE A 133 8.77 31.00 -24.22
N PRO A 134 9.24 31.44 -25.40
CA PRO A 134 8.36 31.74 -26.54
C PRO A 134 7.54 30.55 -27.05
N GLU A 135 8.04 29.33 -26.90
CA GLU A 135 7.31 28.10 -27.22
C GLU A 135 6.16 27.85 -26.25
N LEU A 136 6.41 27.93 -24.94
CA LEU A 136 5.39 27.75 -23.91
C LEU A 136 4.36 28.86 -23.91
N CYS A 137 4.75 30.07 -24.28
CA CYS A 137 3.84 31.17 -24.57
C CYS A 137 2.75 30.78 -25.56
N ARG A 138 3.15 30.25 -26.73
CA ARG A 138 2.22 29.80 -27.77
C ARG A 138 1.40 28.61 -27.30
N PHE A 139 2.02 27.68 -26.57
CA PHE A 139 1.37 26.51 -26.00
C PHE A 139 0.25 26.92 -25.03
N ALA A 140 0.55 27.80 -24.06
CA ALA A 140 -0.41 28.32 -23.10
C ALA A 140 -1.54 29.11 -23.75
N GLN A 141 -1.23 30.03 -24.67
CA GLN A 141 -2.25 30.79 -25.38
C GLN A 141 -3.21 29.87 -26.17
N THR A 142 -2.68 28.82 -26.79
CA THR A 142 -3.48 27.82 -27.50
C THR A 142 -4.40 27.05 -26.53
N ASN A 143 -3.88 26.61 -25.39
CA ASN A 143 -4.67 25.88 -24.39
C ASN A 143 -5.73 26.77 -23.74
N LEU A 144 -5.39 28.02 -23.40
CA LEU A 144 -6.32 28.99 -22.82
C LEU A 144 -7.50 29.28 -23.75
N LYS A 145 -7.28 29.29 -25.08
CA LYS A 145 -8.34 29.48 -26.08
C LYS A 145 -9.39 28.35 -26.07
N LYS A 146 -9.05 27.14 -25.61
CA LYS A 146 -10.03 26.06 -25.43
C LYS A 146 -11.10 26.41 -24.37
N TYR A 147 -10.77 27.35 -23.49
CA TYR A 147 -11.63 27.86 -22.40
C TYR A 147 -11.97 29.35 -22.59
N GLU A 148 -12.06 29.82 -23.83
CA GLU A 148 -12.17 31.25 -24.20
C GLU A 148 -13.26 32.01 -23.42
N ALA A 149 -14.42 31.38 -23.17
CA ALA A 149 -15.51 31.98 -22.42
C ALA A 149 -15.13 32.37 -20.96
N ILE A 150 -14.17 31.66 -20.38
CA ILE A 150 -13.65 31.91 -19.02
C ILE A 150 -12.39 32.79 -19.11
N THR A 151 -11.50 32.47 -20.04
CA THR A 151 -10.14 33.01 -20.08
C THR A 151 -10.06 34.34 -20.83
N ALA A 152 -10.74 34.55 -21.97
CA ALA A 152 -10.64 35.79 -22.73
C ALA A 152 -11.05 37.07 -21.96
N PRO A 153 -12.13 37.08 -21.15
CA PRO A 153 -12.49 38.29 -20.40
C PRO A 153 -11.62 38.49 -19.15
N THR A 154 -10.84 37.50 -18.74
CA THR A 154 -10.23 37.44 -17.40
C THR A 154 -8.70 37.37 -17.43
N VAL A 155 -8.10 36.74 -18.44
CA VAL A 155 -6.66 36.48 -18.52
C VAL A 155 -5.99 37.46 -19.48
N GLN A 156 -5.07 38.26 -18.94
CA GLN A 156 -4.10 39.04 -19.70
C GLN A 156 -2.78 38.28 -19.75
N PHE A 157 -2.47 37.67 -20.89
CA PHE A 157 -1.25 36.87 -21.07
C PHE A 157 -0.10 37.72 -21.62
N ILE A 158 1.08 37.67 -20.98
CA ILE A 158 2.28 38.41 -21.35
C ILE A 158 3.42 37.43 -21.64
N CYS A 159 3.99 37.54 -22.83
CA CYS A 159 5.21 36.84 -23.18
C CYS A 159 6.43 37.68 -22.84
N GLY A 160 7.10 37.36 -21.74
CA GLY A 160 8.21 38.17 -21.23
C GLY A 160 8.75 37.71 -19.88
N ASP A 161 9.77 38.41 -19.40
CA ASP A 161 10.40 38.15 -18.11
C ASP A 161 9.60 38.82 -16.98
N ALA A 162 9.07 38.02 -16.05
CA ALA A 162 8.28 38.51 -14.92
C ALA A 162 9.09 39.35 -13.91
N THR A 163 10.42 39.45 -14.05
CA THR A 163 11.25 40.35 -13.24
C THR A 163 11.31 41.77 -13.79
N THR A 164 11.05 41.98 -15.08
CA THR A 164 11.14 43.29 -15.76
C THR A 164 9.83 43.72 -16.42
N ALA A 165 8.98 42.79 -16.88
CA ALA A 165 7.72 43.07 -17.56
C ALA A 165 6.65 43.73 -16.67
N LEU A 166 6.93 43.89 -15.37
CA LEU A 166 5.98 44.36 -14.35
C LEU A 166 6.27 45.78 -13.84
N GLU A 167 7.28 46.48 -14.34
CA GLU A 167 7.70 47.80 -13.84
C GLU A 167 6.61 48.89 -13.85
N ARG A 168 5.54 48.72 -14.64
CA ARG A 168 4.40 49.64 -14.72
C ARG A 168 3.05 48.99 -14.37
N ALA A 169 3.07 47.81 -13.73
CA ALA A 169 1.85 47.10 -13.40
C ALA A 169 1.11 47.75 -12.21
N GLU A 170 -0.22 47.81 -12.28
CA GLU A 170 -1.05 48.13 -11.12
C GLU A 170 -0.90 47.07 -10.02
N PRO A 171 -1.01 47.44 -8.73
CA PRO A 171 -0.90 46.50 -7.63
C PRO A 171 -1.88 45.32 -7.71
N PHE A 172 -1.44 44.16 -7.26
CA PHE A 172 -2.19 42.91 -7.23
C PHE A 172 -2.77 42.64 -5.85
N ASP A 173 -3.96 42.06 -5.82
CA ASP A 173 -4.52 41.48 -4.60
C ASP A 173 -3.70 40.25 -4.19
N LYS A 174 -3.25 39.46 -5.18
CA LYS A 174 -2.52 38.21 -4.96
C LYS A 174 -1.47 37.94 -6.04
N ILE A 175 -0.40 37.24 -5.67
CA ILE A 175 0.65 36.82 -6.59
C ILE A 175 0.92 35.33 -6.36
N ILE A 176 1.01 34.56 -7.43
CA ILE A 176 1.41 33.16 -7.41
C ILE A 176 2.49 32.90 -8.45
N ALA A 177 3.44 32.01 -8.14
CA ALA A 177 4.51 31.66 -9.06
C ALA A 177 4.69 30.14 -9.16
N ALA A 178 4.95 29.62 -10.35
CA ALA A 178 5.23 28.21 -10.60
C ALA A 178 6.73 27.92 -10.86
N ALA A 179 7.61 28.88 -10.57
CA ALA A 179 9.06 28.75 -10.68
C ALA A 179 9.74 29.24 -9.40
N ALA A 180 10.75 28.50 -8.92
CA ALA A 180 11.41 28.76 -7.64
C ALA A 180 12.33 29.98 -7.72
N ALA A 181 12.04 31.00 -6.93
CA ALA A 181 13.01 32.07 -6.66
C ALA A 181 14.17 31.52 -5.81
N LYS A 182 15.35 32.13 -5.94
CA LYS A 182 16.52 31.76 -5.15
C LYS A 182 16.62 32.65 -3.91
N GLY A 183 16.68 32.04 -2.73
CA GLY A 183 16.88 32.71 -1.44
C GLY A 183 15.65 33.46 -0.88
N ASP A 184 14.99 34.32 -1.65
CA ASP A 184 13.80 35.06 -1.18
C ASP A 184 12.84 35.45 -2.33
N ILE A 185 11.60 35.77 -1.98
CA ILE A 185 10.60 36.35 -2.87
C ILE A 185 11.12 37.69 -3.43
N PRO A 186 11.12 37.88 -4.75
CA PRO A 186 11.60 39.11 -5.39
C PRO A 186 10.98 40.39 -4.81
N ALA A 187 11.81 41.39 -4.55
CA ALA A 187 11.37 42.68 -4.02
C ALA A 187 10.36 43.39 -4.94
N SER A 188 10.47 43.20 -6.25
CA SER A 188 9.53 43.72 -7.24
C SER A 188 8.12 43.16 -7.03
N TRP A 189 7.99 41.89 -6.65
CA TRP A 189 6.67 41.28 -6.36
C TRP A 189 6.11 41.81 -5.04
N ARG A 190 6.94 41.98 -4.01
CA ARG A 190 6.54 42.58 -2.73
C ARG A 190 6.02 44.01 -2.90
N ALA A 191 6.63 44.80 -3.79
CA ALA A 191 6.22 46.16 -4.10
C ALA A 191 4.84 46.22 -4.79
N LEU A 192 4.52 45.21 -5.60
CA LEU A 192 3.27 45.11 -6.35
C LEU A 192 2.11 44.52 -5.52
N LEU A 193 2.33 44.07 -4.29
CA LEU A 193 1.27 43.49 -3.46
C LEU A 193 0.54 44.57 -2.64
N LYS A 194 -0.80 44.59 -2.74
CA LYS A 194 -1.67 45.45 -1.92
C LYS A 194 -1.61 45.09 -0.43
N PRO A 195 -1.85 46.05 0.49
CA PRO A 195 -2.14 45.71 1.89
C PRO A 195 -3.30 44.72 2.00
N GLY A 196 -3.17 43.71 2.83
CA GLY A 196 -4.08 42.56 2.93
C GLY A 196 -3.84 41.46 1.88
N GLY A 197 -2.89 41.64 0.96
CA GLY A 197 -2.60 40.69 -0.12
C GLY A 197 -1.70 39.53 0.30
N VAL A 198 -1.65 38.50 -0.57
CA VAL A 198 -0.88 37.26 -0.36
C VAL A 198 -0.02 36.93 -1.58
N ILE A 199 1.24 36.54 -1.35
CA ILE A 199 2.12 35.89 -2.33
C ILE A 199 2.25 34.41 -1.96
N VAL A 200 2.05 33.52 -2.91
CA VAL A 200 2.37 32.09 -2.78
C VAL A 200 3.38 31.72 -3.87
N ALA A 201 4.63 31.49 -3.48
CA ALA A 201 5.69 31.23 -4.44
C ALA A 201 6.70 30.24 -3.88
N PRO A 202 7.28 29.37 -4.73
CA PRO A 202 8.40 28.56 -4.32
C PRO A 202 9.67 29.40 -4.18
N VAL A 203 10.42 29.13 -3.11
CA VAL A 203 11.73 29.70 -2.82
C VAL A 203 12.66 28.55 -2.42
N ASP A 204 13.69 28.34 -3.22
CA ASP A 204 14.58 27.18 -3.15
C ASP A 204 13.77 25.86 -3.20
N ASP A 205 13.68 25.13 -2.08
CA ASP A 205 13.02 23.83 -1.93
C ASP A 205 11.72 23.86 -1.10
N ALA A 206 11.13 25.05 -0.93
CA ALA A 206 9.88 25.24 -0.18
C ALA A 206 8.89 26.11 -0.93
N ILE A 207 7.62 26.00 -0.57
CA ILE A 207 6.58 26.97 -0.91
C ILE A 207 6.48 27.98 0.24
N ILE A 208 6.55 29.26 -0.10
CA ILE A 208 6.38 30.37 0.84
C ILE A 208 5.00 31.00 0.61
N ARG A 209 4.24 31.17 1.70
CA ARG A 209 3.08 32.05 1.76
C ARG A 209 3.46 33.32 2.51
N LEU A 210 3.57 34.43 1.79
CA LEU A 210 3.91 35.73 2.33
C LEU A 210 2.65 36.62 2.33
N THR A 211 2.17 37.01 3.51
CA THR A 211 1.02 37.88 3.69
C THR A 211 1.47 39.28 4.06
N LYS A 212 0.95 40.29 3.36
CA LYS A 212 1.08 41.70 3.74
C LYS A 212 -0.15 42.09 4.54
N THR A 213 0.00 42.38 5.82
CA THR A 213 -1.13 42.76 6.68
C THR A 213 -1.68 44.14 6.30
N ALA A 214 -2.86 44.51 6.79
CA ALA A 214 -3.51 45.78 6.45
C ALA A 214 -2.70 47.01 6.89
N ASP A 215 -1.94 46.88 7.98
CA ASP A 215 -0.96 47.85 8.51
C ASP A 215 0.41 47.79 7.81
N GLY A 216 0.59 46.92 6.82
CA GLY A 216 1.79 46.83 5.99
C GLY A 216 2.90 45.93 6.54
N ALA A 217 2.70 45.26 7.68
CA ALA A 217 3.64 44.27 8.19
C ALA A 217 3.63 42.98 7.36
N TRP A 218 4.68 42.18 7.48
CA TRP A 218 4.86 40.94 6.72
C TRP A 218 4.74 39.72 7.62
N ARG A 219 4.01 38.71 7.18
CA ARG A 219 3.94 37.39 7.81
C ARG A 219 4.31 36.33 6.80
N THR A 220 5.23 35.45 7.17
CA THR A 220 5.76 34.40 6.31
C THR A 220 5.41 33.04 6.89
N GLU A 221 4.81 32.18 6.08
CA GLU A 221 4.67 30.76 6.35
C GLU A 221 5.50 30.00 5.31
N ARG A 222 6.26 29.00 5.75
CA ARG A 222 7.16 28.21 4.91
C ARG A 222 6.75 26.74 4.96
N PHE A 223 6.61 26.13 3.79
CA PHE A 223 6.20 24.74 3.60
C PHE A 223 7.29 24.01 2.82
N GLU A 224 8.10 23.21 3.52
CA GLU A 224 9.25 22.50 2.97
C GLU A 224 8.87 21.33 2.05
N GLY A 225 9.81 20.89 1.22
CA GLY A 225 9.72 19.61 0.51
C GLY A 225 9.13 19.68 -0.89
N PHE A 226 9.28 20.82 -1.57
CA PHE A 226 8.84 21.02 -2.94
C PHE A 226 10.02 21.26 -3.87
N ALA A 227 9.88 20.86 -5.14
CA ALA A 227 10.87 21.13 -6.18
C ALA A 227 10.18 21.80 -7.36
N PHE A 228 10.74 22.92 -7.81
CA PHE A 228 10.28 23.65 -8.98
C PHE A 228 11.46 24.00 -9.88
N VAL A 229 11.17 24.23 -11.15
CA VAL A 229 12.12 24.81 -12.10
C VAL A 229 12.56 26.20 -11.59
N PRO A 230 13.83 26.61 -11.79
CA PRO A 230 14.33 27.87 -11.27
C PRO A 230 13.68 29.08 -11.98
N LEU A 231 13.40 30.13 -11.22
CA LEU A 231 13.05 31.44 -11.75
C LEU A 231 14.32 32.11 -12.29
N ILE A 232 14.33 32.43 -13.58
CA ILE A 232 15.49 33.02 -14.27
C ILE A 232 15.19 34.49 -14.62
N SER A 233 16.09 35.40 -14.24
CA SER A 233 16.04 36.84 -14.55
C SER A 233 17.05 37.22 -15.64
N GLY A 234 16.67 38.08 -16.59
CA GLY A 234 17.60 38.69 -17.57
C GLY A 234 18.05 37.76 -18.71
N THR A 235 19.14 38.15 -19.39
CA THR A 235 19.72 37.44 -20.56
C THR A 235 20.45 36.14 -20.22
N ASP A 236 20.31 35.61 -19.00
CA ASP A 236 20.84 34.31 -18.61
C ASP A 236 20.01 33.19 -19.24
N GLN A 237 20.16 33.07 -20.56
CA GLN A 237 20.18 31.77 -21.20
C GLN A 237 21.52 31.13 -20.84
N PRO A 238 21.60 29.84 -20.46
CA PRO A 238 22.86 29.12 -20.65
C PRO A 238 23.21 29.25 -22.14
N LYS A 239 24.20 30.09 -22.46
CA LYS A 239 24.67 30.25 -23.83
C LYS A 239 25.22 28.90 -24.27
N ALA A 240 24.55 28.25 -25.21
CA ALA A 240 25.16 27.24 -26.07
C ALA A 240 26.20 27.97 -26.97
N GLY A 241 27.33 28.35 -26.36
CA GLY A 241 28.49 28.86 -27.06
C GLY A 241 29.55 27.78 -27.05
N PHE A 242 29.79 27.14 -28.19
CA PHE A 242 30.95 26.29 -28.39
C PHE A 242 32.22 27.14 -28.20
N GLY A 243 32.83 27.03 -27.03
CA GLY A 243 34.19 27.52 -26.80
C GLY A 243 35.19 26.68 -27.61
N SER A 244 36.34 27.29 -27.92
CA SER A 244 37.48 26.70 -28.63
C SER A 244 37.75 25.22 -28.24
N PRO A 245 38.21 24.36 -29.17
CA PRO A 245 38.48 22.94 -28.92
C PRO A 245 39.38 22.64 -27.72
N ALA A 246 40.21 23.59 -27.28
CA ALA A 246 41.01 23.46 -26.06
C ALA A 246 40.17 23.48 -24.77
N THR A 247 39.05 24.20 -24.73
CA THR A 247 38.17 24.32 -23.56
C THR A 247 37.24 23.10 -23.42
N ILE A 248 36.91 22.43 -24.52
CA ILE A 248 36.07 21.23 -24.56
C ILE A 248 36.81 20.02 -23.96
N ALA A 249 38.11 19.87 -24.22
CA ALA A 249 38.92 18.78 -23.68
C ALA A 249 39.09 18.88 -22.15
N THR A 250 39.33 20.07 -21.61
CA THR A 250 39.46 20.28 -20.15
C THR A 250 38.12 20.09 -19.43
N GLY A 251 37.02 20.54 -20.04
CA GLY A 251 35.66 20.33 -19.51
C GLY A 251 35.23 18.86 -19.51
N ALA A 252 35.57 18.10 -20.56
CA ALA A 252 35.27 16.68 -20.65
C ALA A 252 36.07 15.86 -19.63
N ILE A 253 37.34 16.19 -19.40
CA ILE A 253 38.16 15.55 -18.35
C ILE A 253 37.62 15.89 -16.96
N ALA A 254 37.25 17.14 -16.70
CA ALA A 254 36.64 17.54 -15.43
C ALA A 254 35.29 16.84 -15.17
N LEU A 255 34.46 16.67 -16.20
CA LEU A 255 33.22 15.91 -16.14
C LEU A 255 33.46 14.41 -15.91
N ALA A 256 34.45 13.81 -16.59
CA ALA A 256 34.79 12.39 -16.41
C ALA A 256 35.38 12.11 -15.03
N VAL A 257 36.27 12.98 -14.54
CA VAL A 257 36.81 12.90 -13.17
C VAL A 257 35.68 13.11 -12.15
N GLY A 258 34.82 14.10 -12.36
CA GLY A 258 33.66 14.35 -11.49
C GLY A 258 32.68 13.17 -11.44
N ALA A 259 32.38 12.57 -12.59
CA ALA A 259 31.54 11.37 -12.70
C ALA A 259 32.20 10.14 -12.03
N THR A 260 33.52 9.99 -12.19
CA THR A 260 34.29 8.89 -11.58
C THR A 260 34.35 9.04 -10.06
N LEU A 261 34.57 10.25 -9.55
CA LEU A 261 34.55 10.55 -8.11
C LEU A 261 33.14 10.37 -7.53
N CYS A 262 32.08 10.74 -8.26
CA CYS A 262 30.70 10.47 -7.85
C CYS A 262 30.39 8.98 -7.80
N ALA A 263 30.81 8.21 -8.83
CA ALA A 263 30.63 6.77 -8.86
C ALA A 263 31.41 6.08 -7.73
N LEU A 264 32.64 6.54 -7.44
CA LEU A 264 33.43 6.05 -6.31
C LEU A 264 32.72 6.36 -4.98
N ALA A 265 32.23 7.59 -4.81
CA ALA A 265 31.51 8.00 -3.59
C ALA A 265 30.20 7.23 -3.35
N MET A 266 29.61 6.62 -4.38
CA MET A 266 28.43 5.75 -4.23
C MET A 266 28.76 4.37 -3.63
N VAL A 267 30.01 3.91 -3.75
CA VAL A 267 30.45 2.59 -3.27
C VAL A 267 31.39 2.66 -2.06
N VAL A 268 31.74 3.86 -1.59
CA VAL A 268 32.46 4.04 -0.32
C VAL A 268 31.51 3.67 0.83
N PRO A 269 31.85 2.68 1.67
CA PRO A 269 31.00 2.28 2.77
C PRO A 269 31.01 3.34 3.89
N VAL A 270 29.88 3.47 4.57
CA VAL A 270 29.80 4.08 5.90
C VAL A 270 30.05 2.97 6.92
N ILE A 271 30.98 3.19 7.85
CA ILE A 271 31.25 2.25 8.95
C ILE A 271 30.40 2.67 10.15
N LEU A 272 29.45 1.82 10.53
CA LEU A 272 28.56 2.06 11.66
C LEU A 272 29.20 1.57 12.98
N PRO A 273 29.11 2.36 14.07
CA PRO A 273 29.64 1.95 15.39
C PRO A 273 28.80 0.87 16.07
N GLY A 274 27.63 0.53 15.52
CA GLY A 274 26.71 -0.50 15.98
C GLY A 274 25.48 -0.57 15.06
N PRO A 275 24.52 -1.48 15.33
CA PRO A 275 23.31 -1.59 14.52
C PRO A 275 22.48 -0.29 14.52
N VAL A 276 22.10 0.18 13.33
CA VAL A 276 21.23 1.36 13.14
C VAL A 276 19.93 0.91 12.48
N THR A 277 18.80 1.27 13.09
CA THR A 277 17.46 0.98 12.57
C THR A 277 16.89 2.18 11.82
N LEU A 278 16.55 1.98 10.55
CA LEU A 278 15.89 2.92 9.65
C LEU A 278 14.41 2.58 9.54
N ASP A 279 13.54 3.46 10.03
CA ASP A 279 12.08 3.32 9.89
C ASP A 279 11.56 4.14 8.70
N VAL A 280 11.24 3.47 7.60
CA VAL A 280 10.76 4.08 6.36
C VAL A 280 9.22 4.21 6.39
N PRO A 281 8.66 5.43 6.43
CA PRO A 281 7.21 5.62 6.46
C PRO A 281 6.51 5.15 5.19
N ARG A 282 5.26 4.70 5.32
CA ARG A 282 4.41 4.39 4.15
C ARG A 282 4.24 5.62 3.24
N GLY A 283 4.41 5.41 1.94
CA GLY A 283 4.32 6.46 0.92
C GLY A 283 5.55 7.38 0.85
N ALA A 284 6.62 7.11 1.61
CA ALA A 284 7.86 7.86 1.49
C ALA A 284 8.54 7.60 0.14
N GLY A 285 8.73 8.66 -0.66
CA GLY A 285 9.53 8.60 -1.88
C GLY A 285 11.03 8.62 -1.61
N SER A 286 11.85 8.28 -2.62
CA SER A 286 13.33 8.22 -2.53
C SER A 286 13.98 9.46 -1.92
N GLN A 287 13.41 10.65 -2.14
CA GLN A 287 13.88 11.91 -1.55
C GLN A 287 13.71 11.96 -0.02
N ALA A 288 12.56 11.50 0.49
CA ALA A 288 12.29 11.45 1.92
C ALA A 288 13.16 10.39 2.60
N ILE A 289 13.30 9.23 1.96
CA ILE A 289 14.16 8.14 2.42
C ILE A 289 15.64 8.58 2.46
N GLY A 290 16.12 9.27 1.42
CA GLY A 290 17.47 9.81 1.36
C GLY A 290 17.79 10.76 2.52
N ARG A 291 16.84 11.62 2.92
CA ARG A 291 16.99 12.49 4.10
C ARG A 291 17.08 11.70 5.40
N LEU A 292 16.26 10.68 5.55
CA LEU A 292 16.26 9.85 6.74
C LEU A 292 17.60 9.11 6.89
N LEU A 293 18.06 8.49 5.79
CA LEU A 293 19.36 7.82 5.72
C LEU A 293 20.53 8.76 6.07
N GLU A 294 20.52 9.98 5.52
CA GLU A 294 21.57 10.98 5.80
C GLU A 294 21.52 11.44 7.27
N SER A 295 20.32 11.65 7.82
CA SER A 295 20.13 12.08 9.22
C SER A 295 20.56 11.03 10.25
N GLN A 296 20.48 9.75 9.89
CA GLN A 296 20.86 8.62 10.73
C GLN A 296 22.30 8.16 10.47
N GLY A 297 23.04 8.85 9.59
CA GLY A 297 24.42 8.50 9.25
C GLY A 297 24.56 7.19 8.47
N LEU A 298 23.52 6.73 7.78
CA LEU A 298 23.56 5.55 6.92
C LEU A 298 24.11 5.86 5.52
N VAL A 299 24.08 7.12 5.09
CA VAL A 299 24.71 7.59 3.85
C VAL A 299 25.38 8.95 4.06
N TRP A 300 26.48 9.21 3.35
CA TRP A 300 27.18 10.50 3.38
C TRP A 300 26.43 11.64 2.66
N SER A 301 25.58 11.29 1.69
CA SER A 301 24.86 12.27 0.88
C SER A 301 23.53 11.69 0.41
N ARG A 302 22.43 12.34 0.81
CA ARG A 302 21.09 12.03 0.30
C ARG A 302 21.00 12.13 -1.22
N HIS A 303 21.77 13.03 -1.82
CA HIS A 303 21.75 13.28 -3.26
C HIS A 303 22.40 12.12 -4.03
N LEU A 304 23.48 11.53 -3.49
CA LEU A 304 24.10 10.35 -4.07
C LEU A 304 23.18 9.13 -3.97
N PHE A 305 22.50 8.97 -2.83
CA PHE A 305 21.48 7.92 -2.67
C PHE A 305 20.36 8.06 -3.72
N VAL A 306 19.76 9.24 -3.83
CA VAL A 306 18.67 9.49 -4.79
C VAL A 306 19.17 9.31 -6.22
N ALA A 307 20.35 9.84 -6.56
CA ALA A 307 20.94 9.69 -7.89
C ALA A 307 21.14 8.21 -8.23
N TYR A 308 21.70 7.42 -7.32
CA TYR A 308 21.85 5.98 -7.51
C TYR A 308 20.49 5.27 -7.67
N ALA A 309 19.51 5.61 -6.85
CA ALA A 309 18.16 5.03 -6.93
C ALA A 309 17.47 5.34 -8.27
N VAL A 310 17.69 6.53 -8.82
CA VAL A 310 17.18 6.92 -10.15
C VAL A 310 17.94 6.19 -11.26
N LEU A 311 19.29 6.16 -11.21
CA LEU A 311 20.14 5.50 -12.22
C LEU A 311 19.88 3.99 -12.30
N THR A 312 19.54 3.36 -11.18
CA THR A 312 19.20 1.94 -11.11
C THR A 312 17.71 1.66 -11.29
N ASN A 313 16.89 2.68 -11.55
CA ASN A 313 15.43 2.59 -11.69
C ASN A 313 14.73 1.94 -10.47
N THR A 314 15.29 2.11 -9.27
CA THR A 314 14.76 1.58 -8.01
C THR A 314 14.01 2.64 -7.19
N ALA A 315 14.13 3.92 -7.53
CA ALA A 315 13.55 5.05 -6.80
C ALA A 315 12.04 4.95 -6.54
N GLY A 316 11.28 4.32 -7.44
CA GLY A 316 9.84 4.09 -7.30
C GLY A 316 9.46 2.77 -6.63
N ASN A 317 10.43 1.90 -6.33
CA ASN A 317 10.20 0.56 -5.80
C ASN A 317 10.79 0.35 -4.40
N LEU A 318 11.24 1.42 -3.74
CA LEU A 318 11.70 1.36 -2.35
C LEU A 318 10.49 1.11 -1.44
N LYS A 319 10.56 0.06 -0.61
CA LYS A 319 9.45 -0.33 0.26
C LYS A 319 9.52 0.43 1.60
N PRO A 320 8.37 0.73 2.22
CA PRO A 320 8.33 1.20 3.60
C PRO A 320 8.79 0.08 4.56
N GLY A 321 9.10 0.37 5.83
CA GLY A 321 9.47 -0.66 6.81
C GLY A 321 10.63 -0.30 7.73
N ALA A 322 10.88 -1.14 8.74
CA ALA A 322 11.98 -0.99 9.71
C ALA A 322 13.21 -1.83 9.32
N TYR A 323 14.21 -1.20 8.69
CA TYR A 323 15.43 -1.83 8.20
C TYR A 323 16.54 -1.73 9.26
N SER A 324 17.32 -2.78 9.47
CA SER A 324 18.48 -2.74 10.36
C SER A 324 19.76 -2.91 9.55
N PHE A 325 20.72 -2.02 9.77
CA PHE A 325 22.02 -2.02 9.10
C PHE A 325 23.12 -2.07 10.16
N ASP A 326 24.16 -2.88 9.93
CA ASP A 326 25.33 -2.98 10.80
C ASP A 326 26.64 -3.07 9.99
N GLY A 327 27.77 -2.85 10.66
CA GLY A 327 29.08 -2.94 10.03
C GLY A 327 29.33 -1.88 8.96
N ALA A 328 29.86 -2.31 7.81
CA ALA A 328 30.18 -1.45 6.67
C ALA A 328 29.04 -1.52 5.65
N VAL A 329 28.34 -0.40 5.42
CA VAL A 329 27.17 -0.34 4.53
C VAL A 329 27.35 0.67 3.41
N THR A 330 26.88 0.31 2.23
CA THR A 330 26.97 1.10 0.99
C THR A 330 25.57 1.50 0.47
N ILE A 331 25.52 2.55 -0.37
CA ILE A 331 24.27 2.97 -1.04
C ILE A 331 23.62 1.83 -1.85
N PRO A 332 24.36 1.03 -2.65
CA PRO A 332 23.83 -0.15 -3.33
C PRO A 332 23.17 -1.18 -2.39
N GLU A 333 23.80 -1.48 -1.25
CA GLU A 333 23.27 -2.46 -0.28
C GLU A 333 21.97 -1.95 0.36
N ILE A 334 21.97 -0.68 0.80
CA ILE A 334 20.79 -0.02 1.35
C ILE A 334 19.65 -0.04 0.34
N ILE A 335 19.91 0.34 -0.92
CA ILE A 335 18.89 0.33 -1.98
C ILE A 335 18.42 -1.09 -2.28
N GLY A 336 19.31 -2.07 -2.27
CA GLY A 336 18.97 -3.48 -2.44
C GLY A 336 18.02 -3.98 -1.34
N GLU A 337 18.30 -3.67 -0.07
CA GLU A 337 17.44 -4.01 1.06
C GLU A 337 16.08 -3.30 0.98
N LEU A 338 16.08 -2.00 0.73
CA LEU A 338 14.86 -1.19 0.58
C LEU A 338 13.99 -1.66 -0.59
N ALA A 339 14.59 -1.98 -1.74
CA ALA A 339 13.87 -2.43 -2.93
C ALA A 339 13.33 -3.86 -2.80
N ARG A 340 14.07 -4.75 -2.11
CA ARG A 340 13.58 -6.08 -1.74
C ARG A 340 12.47 -6.02 -0.70
N GLY A 341 12.49 -5.01 0.18
CA GLY A 341 11.53 -4.88 1.27
C GLY A 341 11.85 -5.75 2.48
N SER A 342 13.09 -6.26 2.61
CA SER A 342 13.44 -7.30 3.60
C SER A 342 13.12 -6.92 5.07
N ALA A 343 12.99 -5.62 5.37
CA ALA A 343 12.56 -5.09 6.67
C ALA A 343 11.10 -5.36 7.08
N ASN A 344 10.24 -5.65 6.11
CA ASN A 344 8.82 -5.91 6.37
C ASN A 344 8.53 -7.41 6.45
N GLU A 345 9.51 -8.28 6.30
CA GLU A 345 9.26 -9.70 6.41
C GLU A 345 9.32 -10.16 7.87
N ARG A 346 8.24 -10.80 8.32
CA ARG A 346 8.17 -11.52 9.58
C ARG A 346 8.18 -13.00 9.26
N VAL A 347 8.91 -13.77 10.07
CA VAL A 347 8.88 -15.23 9.98
C VAL A 347 7.81 -15.74 10.94
N ILE A 348 6.86 -16.51 10.41
CA ILE A 348 5.96 -17.34 11.20
C ILE A 348 6.32 -18.80 11.00
N VAL A 349 6.13 -19.59 12.05
CA VAL A 349 6.35 -21.04 12.06
C VAL A 349 5.05 -21.66 12.49
N ILE A 350 4.47 -22.47 11.61
CA ILE A 350 3.20 -23.17 11.83
C ILE A 350 3.51 -24.67 11.95
N PRO A 351 3.53 -25.23 13.16
CA PRO A 351 3.75 -26.66 13.37
C PRO A 351 2.63 -27.54 12.79
N GLU A 352 2.99 -28.79 12.51
CA GLU A 352 2.07 -29.84 12.09
C GLU A 352 1.00 -30.12 13.16
N GLY A 353 -0.18 -30.53 12.73
CA GLY A 353 -1.29 -30.87 13.62
C GLY A 353 -1.93 -29.67 14.33
N TRP A 354 -1.54 -28.44 13.98
CA TRP A 354 -2.24 -27.23 14.39
C TRP A 354 -3.53 -27.04 13.62
N ASP A 355 -4.57 -26.59 14.33
CA ASP A 355 -5.86 -26.27 13.75
C ASP A 355 -6.06 -24.75 13.58
N GLN A 356 -7.16 -24.34 12.96
CA GLN A 356 -7.51 -22.92 12.76
C GLN A 356 -7.54 -22.15 14.09
N ARG A 357 -7.97 -22.79 15.19
CA ARG A 357 -8.06 -22.16 16.50
C ARG A 357 -6.68 -21.76 16.99
N THR A 358 -5.75 -22.71 16.99
CA THR A 358 -4.37 -22.52 17.43
C THR A 358 -3.64 -21.53 16.53
N LEU A 359 -3.83 -21.65 15.22
CA LEU A 359 -3.25 -20.73 14.23
C LEU A 359 -3.76 -19.29 14.41
N GLY A 360 -5.06 -19.08 14.58
CA GLY A 360 -5.62 -17.75 14.80
C GLY A 360 -5.07 -17.08 16.07
N ILE A 361 -5.04 -17.82 17.19
CA ILE A 361 -4.47 -17.35 18.46
C ILE A 361 -2.99 -17.03 18.31
N TYR A 362 -2.22 -17.90 17.65
CA TYR A 362 -0.80 -17.70 17.38
C TYR A 362 -0.51 -16.40 16.63
N LEU A 363 -1.31 -16.08 15.61
CA LEU A 363 -1.18 -14.85 14.83
C LEU A 363 -1.51 -13.62 15.67
N GLU A 364 -2.50 -13.72 16.55
CA GLU A 364 -2.89 -12.66 17.49
C GLU A 364 -1.82 -12.41 18.55
N GLU A 365 -1.31 -13.45 19.21
CA GLU A 365 -0.25 -13.34 20.22
C GLU A 365 1.04 -12.74 19.67
N ARG A 366 1.31 -12.95 18.38
CA ARG A 366 2.46 -12.33 17.69
C ARG A 366 2.16 -10.93 17.20
N ASN A 367 1.00 -10.34 17.47
CA ASN A 367 0.59 -9.05 16.93
C ASN A 367 0.70 -9.01 15.40
N ILE A 368 0.31 -10.08 14.71
CA ILE A 368 0.24 -10.12 13.24
C ILE A 368 -1.14 -9.65 12.81
N MET A 369 -2.20 -10.25 13.36
CA MET A 369 -3.58 -9.82 13.17
C MET A 369 -4.48 -10.39 14.27
N PRO A 370 -5.65 -9.78 14.55
CA PRO A 370 -6.64 -10.38 15.45
C PRO A 370 -7.11 -11.74 14.95
N ALA A 371 -7.32 -12.70 15.86
CA ALA A 371 -7.71 -14.07 15.50
C ALA A 371 -9.06 -14.12 14.77
N GLU A 372 -10.01 -13.28 15.18
CA GLU A 372 -11.31 -13.13 14.51
C GLU A 372 -11.16 -12.71 13.04
N ARG A 373 -10.26 -11.76 12.75
CA ARG A 373 -9.97 -11.34 11.37
C ARG A 373 -9.44 -12.48 10.52
N TRP A 374 -8.65 -13.38 11.10
CA TRP A 374 -8.15 -14.57 10.42
C TRP A 374 -9.28 -15.57 10.12
N TRP A 375 -10.13 -15.87 11.11
CA TRP A 375 -11.22 -16.84 10.99
C TRP A 375 -12.35 -16.36 10.09
N ASP A 376 -12.61 -15.06 10.03
CA ASP A 376 -13.63 -14.48 9.14
C ASP A 376 -13.33 -14.73 7.66
N THR A 377 -12.06 -14.75 7.28
CA THR A 377 -11.63 -15.09 5.91
C THR A 377 -11.51 -16.59 5.71
N ASN A 378 -10.81 -17.28 6.63
CA ASN A 378 -10.29 -18.64 6.40
C ASN A 378 -11.12 -19.76 7.04
N GLY A 379 -12.07 -19.40 7.90
CA GLY A 379 -12.97 -20.33 8.57
C GLY A 379 -12.74 -20.39 10.07
N TRP A 380 -13.85 -20.31 10.80
CA TRP A 380 -13.89 -20.48 12.25
C TRP A 380 -13.71 -21.94 12.62
N PRO A 381 -12.94 -22.24 13.69
CA PRO A 381 -12.67 -23.62 14.11
C PRO A 381 -13.96 -24.32 14.55
N ALA A 382 -14.06 -25.62 14.23
CA ALA A 382 -15.18 -26.50 14.60
C ALA A 382 -16.58 -25.95 14.23
N THR A 383 -16.68 -25.26 13.09
CA THR A 383 -17.92 -24.59 12.67
C THR A 383 -18.58 -25.30 11.49
N ASP A 384 -19.88 -25.56 11.59
CA ASP A 384 -20.72 -25.99 10.47
C ASP A 384 -21.39 -24.77 9.82
N TYR A 385 -20.86 -24.33 8.67
CA TYR A 385 -21.37 -23.15 7.96
C TYR A 385 -22.73 -23.37 7.29
N ARG A 386 -23.28 -24.59 7.31
CA ARG A 386 -24.67 -24.83 6.87
C ARG A 386 -25.68 -24.20 7.83
N ILE A 387 -25.32 -24.05 9.11
CA ILE A 387 -26.18 -23.56 10.18
C ILE A 387 -25.62 -22.34 10.92
N ALA A 388 -24.36 -21.96 10.69
CA ALA A 388 -23.72 -20.82 11.34
C ALA A 388 -24.17 -19.47 10.72
N THR A 389 -25.31 -18.94 11.17
CA THR A 389 -25.93 -17.73 10.63
C THR A 389 -25.26 -16.41 11.02
N HIS A 390 -24.38 -16.40 12.01
CA HIS A 390 -23.73 -15.20 12.55
C HIS A 390 -22.25 -15.07 12.15
N ARG A 391 -21.81 -15.83 11.13
CA ARG A 391 -20.42 -15.80 10.64
C ARG A 391 -20.35 -15.20 9.23
N PRO A 392 -19.26 -14.51 8.87
CA PRO A 392 -19.05 -14.08 7.50
C PRO A 392 -19.02 -15.27 6.53
N ALA A 393 -19.36 -15.01 5.27
CA ALA A 393 -19.22 -15.99 4.22
C ALA A 393 -17.73 -16.31 4.00
N LEU A 394 -17.41 -17.58 3.85
CA LEU A 394 -16.05 -18.05 3.59
C LEU A 394 -15.53 -17.49 2.26
N ARG A 395 -14.25 -17.09 2.24
CA ARG A 395 -13.56 -16.77 1.00
C ARG A 395 -13.37 -18.06 0.18
N ASP A 396 -13.82 -18.04 -1.07
CA ASP A 396 -13.61 -19.16 -1.98
C ASP A 396 -12.27 -19.03 -2.71
N PHE A 397 -11.44 -20.06 -2.57
CA PHE A 397 -10.12 -20.21 -3.19
C PHE A 397 -10.11 -21.30 -4.28
N SER A 398 -11.24 -21.96 -4.55
CA SER A 398 -11.33 -23.09 -5.50
C SER A 398 -11.01 -22.72 -6.95
N GLN A 399 -11.16 -21.44 -7.31
CA GLN A 399 -10.77 -20.92 -8.62
C GLN A 399 -9.25 -20.71 -8.74
N GLU A 400 -8.56 -20.49 -7.62
CA GLU A 400 -7.11 -20.30 -7.55
C GLU A 400 -6.39 -21.66 -7.39
N PHE A 401 -7.00 -22.60 -6.67
CA PHE A 401 -6.40 -23.88 -6.31
C PHE A 401 -7.31 -25.07 -6.63
N ALA A 402 -6.96 -25.84 -7.66
CA ALA A 402 -7.77 -26.95 -8.16
C ALA A 402 -7.99 -28.08 -7.15
N PHE A 403 -7.10 -28.27 -6.16
CA PHE A 403 -7.29 -29.29 -5.11
C PHE A 403 -8.42 -28.97 -4.14
N LEU A 404 -8.97 -27.75 -4.17
CA LEU A 404 -10.12 -27.36 -3.35
C LEU A 404 -11.45 -27.65 -4.04
N ALA A 405 -11.45 -28.15 -5.29
CA ALA A 405 -12.68 -28.33 -6.07
C ALA A 405 -13.69 -29.30 -5.44
N ASP A 406 -13.22 -30.28 -4.67
CA ASP A 406 -14.05 -31.26 -3.96
C ASP A 406 -14.29 -30.89 -2.48
N LYS A 407 -13.70 -29.79 -1.99
CA LYS A 407 -13.94 -29.29 -0.64
C LYS A 407 -15.34 -28.65 -0.58
N PRO A 408 -16.22 -29.09 0.35
CA PRO A 408 -17.53 -28.49 0.48
C PRO A 408 -17.45 -26.98 0.80
N ALA A 409 -18.38 -26.20 0.24
CA ALA A 409 -18.44 -24.74 0.45
C ALA A 409 -18.74 -24.34 1.90
N TYR A 410 -19.30 -25.26 2.70
CA TYR A 410 -19.60 -25.05 4.11
C TYR A 410 -18.43 -25.41 5.05
N VAL A 411 -17.26 -25.76 4.51
CA VAL A 411 -16.04 -26.04 5.29
C VAL A 411 -15.01 -24.96 4.98
N GLY A 412 -14.38 -24.42 6.02
CA GLY A 412 -13.26 -23.48 5.91
C GLY A 412 -12.00 -24.13 5.33
N LEU A 413 -10.85 -23.49 5.52
CA LEU A 413 -9.55 -24.00 5.06
C LEU A 413 -8.84 -24.93 6.06
N GLU A 414 -9.52 -25.36 7.13
CA GLU A 414 -9.00 -26.37 8.06
C GLU A 414 -8.53 -27.62 7.29
N GLY A 415 -7.29 -28.05 7.52
CA GLY A 415 -6.65 -29.18 6.82
C GLY A 415 -5.87 -28.81 5.57
N TYR A 416 -6.05 -27.60 5.02
CA TYR A 416 -5.43 -27.18 3.76
C TYR A 416 -4.32 -26.15 3.93
N LEU A 417 -4.19 -25.58 5.13
CA LEU A 417 -3.17 -24.59 5.43
C LEU A 417 -1.88 -25.30 5.85
N TYR A 418 -1.03 -25.62 4.88
CA TYR A 418 0.10 -26.52 5.09
C TYR A 418 1.02 -26.04 6.24
N PRO A 419 1.45 -26.93 7.15
CA PRO A 419 2.37 -26.58 8.24
C PRO A 419 3.79 -26.38 7.72
N ASP A 420 4.37 -25.19 7.93
CA ASP A 420 5.75 -24.86 7.55
C ASP A 420 6.18 -23.53 8.18
N THR A 421 7.38 -23.07 7.83
CA THR A 421 7.90 -21.74 8.12
C THR A 421 7.63 -20.79 6.95
N TYR A 422 6.90 -19.71 7.19
CA TYR A 422 6.54 -18.73 6.19
C TYR A 422 7.17 -17.37 6.47
N ARG A 423 7.72 -16.76 5.43
CA ARG A 423 8.03 -15.33 5.41
C ARG A 423 6.80 -14.57 4.93
N ILE A 424 6.27 -13.72 5.79
CA ILE A 424 5.07 -12.91 5.53
C ILE A 424 5.41 -11.43 5.61
N TRP A 425 4.73 -10.61 4.83
CA TRP A 425 4.84 -9.17 4.97
C TRP A 425 4.16 -8.70 6.27
N ALA A 426 4.69 -7.65 6.90
CA ALA A 426 4.18 -7.09 8.14
C ALA A 426 2.73 -6.57 8.01
N ASP A 427 2.31 -6.25 6.78
CA ASP A 427 0.97 -5.82 6.43
C ASP A 427 0.15 -6.86 5.65
N ALA A 428 0.61 -8.12 5.63
CA ALA A 428 -0.07 -9.22 4.95
C ALA A 428 -1.53 -9.35 5.41
N SER A 429 -2.44 -9.47 4.45
CA SER A 429 -3.84 -9.78 4.72
C SER A 429 -4.04 -11.26 5.11
N PRO A 430 -5.16 -11.64 5.74
CA PRO A 430 -5.51 -13.04 5.96
C PRO A 430 -5.45 -13.87 4.67
N GLU A 431 -5.87 -13.29 3.54
CA GLU A 431 -5.86 -13.90 2.22
C GLU A 431 -4.42 -14.13 1.71
N ASP A 432 -3.50 -13.20 1.95
CA ASP A 432 -2.10 -13.33 1.50
C ASP A 432 -1.38 -14.47 2.23
N ILE A 433 -1.59 -14.58 3.55
CA ILE A 433 -1.00 -15.66 4.34
C ILE A 433 -1.64 -16.99 3.94
N ALA A 434 -2.97 -17.06 3.84
CA ALA A 434 -3.67 -18.28 3.43
C ALA A 434 -3.25 -18.74 2.04
N ARG A 435 -3.12 -17.82 1.08
CA ARG A 435 -2.66 -18.13 -0.28
C ARG A 435 -1.26 -18.75 -0.27
N ARG A 436 -0.31 -18.20 0.49
CA ARG A 436 1.05 -18.78 0.64
C ARG A 436 1.01 -20.18 1.23
N MET A 437 0.15 -20.43 2.21
CA MET A 437 0.00 -21.77 2.82
C MET A 437 -0.67 -22.76 1.85
N LEU A 438 -1.63 -22.30 1.03
CA LEU A 438 -2.28 -23.09 -0.02
C LEU A 438 -1.36 -23.38 -1.20
N GLU A 439 -0.49 -22.45 -1.59
CA GLU A 439 0.58 -22.66 -2.57
C GLU A 439 1.52 -23.77 -2.10
N ASN A 440 1.97 -23.71 -0.84
CA ASN A 440 2.79 -24.77 -0.26
C ASN A 440 2.04 -26.11 -0.22
N PHE A 441 0.76 -26.11 0.18
CA PHE A 441 -0.07 -27.31 0.11
C PHE A 441 -0.12 -27.88 -1.32
N ASP A 442 -0.25 -27.02 -2.34
CA ASP A 442 -0.30 -27.41 -3.74
C ASP A 442 0.98 -28.13 -4.17
N GLU A 443 2.14 -27.56 -3.79
CA GLU A 443 3.47 -28.11 -4.05
C GLU A 443 3.66 -29.48 -3.39
N LYS A 444 3.22 -29.63 -2.14
CA LYS A 444 3.38 -30.86 -1.35
C LYS A 444 2.44 -31.96 -1.82
N LEU A 445 1.19 -31.61 -2.16
CA LEU A 445 0.24 -32.53 -2.77
C LEU A 445 0.55 -32.66 -4.28
N THR A 446 1.67 -33.30 -4.59
CA THR A 446 2.18 -33.42 -5.96
C THR A 446 1.13 -34.00 -6.95
N PRO A 447 1.27 -33.75 -8.27
CA PRO A 447 0.39 -34.34 -9.27
C PRO A 447 0.30 -35.87 -9.21
N ALA A 448 1.38 -36.55 -8.81
CA ALA A 448 1.41 -38.00 -8.62
C ALA A 448 0.49 -38.44 -7.47
N LEU A 449 0.52 -37.73 -6.34
CA LEU A 449 -0.38 -38.00 -5.21
C LEU A 449 -1.84 -37.74 -5.60
N ARG A 450 -2.15 -36.67 -6.32
CA ARG A 450 -3.52 -36.38 -6.79
C ARG A 450 -4.05 -37.45 -7.74
N THR A 451 -3.20 -37.91 -8.65
CA THR A 451 -3.53 -39.00 -9.57
C THR A 451 -3.81 -40.28 -8.80
N GLU A 452 -3.00 -40.57 -7.78
CA GLU A 452 -3.21 -41.75 -6.94
C GLU A 452 -4.50 -41.64 -6.11
N ILE A 453 -4.82 -40.49 -5.53
CA ILE A 453 -6.09 -40.23 -4.81
C ILE A 453 -7.28 -40.56 -5.72
N ALA A 454 -7.28 -39.99 -6.93
CA ALA A 454 -8.34 -40.23 -7.92
C ALA A 454 -8.39 -41.71 -8.36
N ARG A 455 -7.23 -42.36 -8.56
CA ARG A 455 -7.14 -43.78 -8.93
C ARG A 455 -7.74 -44.69 -7.86
N GLN A 456 -7.63 -44.31 -6.59
CA GLN A 456 -8.24 -45.03 -5.47
C GLN A 456 -9.74 -44.71 -5.27
N GLY A 457 -10.34 -43.87 -6.14
CA GLY A 457 -11.75 -43.49 -6.06
C GLY A 457 -12.07 -42.60 -4.86
N LYS A 458 -11.06 -41.93 -4.29
CA LYS A 458 -11.21 -41.01 -3.17
C LYS A 458 -11.16 -39.57 -3.64
N THR A 459 -11.75 -38.68 -2.86
CA THR A 459 -11.57 -37.23 -2.99
C THR A 459 -10.36 -36.76 -2.19
N ILE A 460 -9.76 -35.63 -2.58
CA ILE A 460 -8.73 -34.95 -1.81
C ILE A 460 -9.31 -34.57 -0.45
N PHE A 461 -10.53 -34.07 -0.41
CA PHE A 461 -11.25 -33.76 0.83
C PHE A 461 -11.31 -34.93 1.82
N GLU A 462 -11.67 -36.14 1.37
CA GLU A 462 -11.70 -37.33 2.25
C GLU A 462 -10.32 -37.72 2.76
N VAL A 463 -9.31 -37.66 1.89
CA VAL A 463 -7.92 -38.02 2.25
C VAL A 463 -7.34 -37.02 3.24
N VAL A 464 -7.53 -35.72 3.04
CA VAL A 464 -7.08 -34.67 3.97
C VAL A 464 -7.83 -34.77 5.29
N THR A 465 -9.14 -35.06 5.26
CA THR A 465 -9.94 -35.26 6.48
C THR A 465 -9.39 -36.43 7.30
N LEU A 466 -9.18 -37.59 6.68
CA LEU A 466 -8.62 -38.75 7.38
C LEU A 466 -7.17 -38.52 7.83
N ALA A 467 -6.34 -37.85 7.01
CA ALA A 467 -4.98 -37.48 7.38
C ALA A 467 -4.95 -36.58 8.62
N SER A 468 -5.88 -35.63 8.75
CA SER A 468 -5.99 -34.79 9.95
C SER A 468 -6.35 -35.57 11.21
N LEU A 469 -7.08 -36.68 11.08
CA LEU A 469 -7.35 -37.58 12.21
C LEU A 469 -6.06 -38.32 12.60
N VAL A 470 -5.36 -38.90 11.62
CA VAL A 470 -4.10 -39.64 11.84
C VAL A 470 -3.03 -38.74 12.47
N GLU A 471 -2.90 -37.50 12.00
CA GLU A 471 -1.96 -36.49 12.53
C GLU A 471 -2.17 -36.25 14.03
N ARG A 472 -3.43 -36.22 14.47
CA ARG A 472 -3.78 -35.96 15.87
C ARG A 472 -3.73 -37.18 16.76
N GLU A 473 -3.56 -38.37 16.18
CA GLU A 473 -3.54 -39.62 16.92
C GLU A 473 -2.13 -39.99 17.36
N THR A 474 -1.12 -39.97 16.49
CA THR A 474 0.23 -40.42 16.86
C THR A 474 1.34 -39.46 16.43
N GLY A 475 2.33 -39.32 17.32
CA GLY A 475 3.60 -38.66 17.00
C GLY A 475 4.63 -39.60 16.37
N GLU A 476 4.43 -40.92 16.46
CA GLU A 476 5.37 -41.93 15.97
C GLU A 476 5.12 -42.24 14.48
N PRO A 477 6.06 -41.92 13.57
CA PRO A 477 5.85 -42.04 12.13
C PRO A 477 5.49 -43.46 11.67
N SER A 478 6.02 -44.49 12.32
CA SER A 478 5.80 -45.88 11.94
C SER A 478 4.36 -46.37 12.19
N GLU A 479 3.61 -45.71 13.07
CA GLU A 479 2.24 -46.10 13.45
C GLU A 479 1.18 -45.51 12.51
N ARG A 480 1.46 -44.35 11.90
CA ARG A 480 0.49 -43.61 11.05
C ARG A 480 -0.16 -44.47 9.98
N PRO A 481 0.56 -45.29 9.18
CA PRO A 481 -0.07 -46.11 8.16
C PRO A 481 -0.96 -47.22 8.71
N VAL A 482 -0.67 -47.73 9.92
CA VAL A 482 -1.49 -48.75 10.59
C VAL A 482 -2.80 -48.11 11.09
N ILE A 483 -2.72 -46.95 11.75
CA ILE A 483 -3.89 -46.19 12.21
C ILE A 483 -4.77 -45.79 11.02
N ALA A 484 -4.18 -45.25 9.94
CA ALA A 484 -4.91 -44.94 8.71
C ALA A 484 -5.64 -46.16 8.15
N GLY A 485 -5.00 -47.34 8.16
CA GLY A 485 -5.61 -48.60 7.74
C GLY A 485 -6.79 -49.03 8.62
N ILE A 486 -6.72 -48.80 9.92
CA ILE A 486 -7.83 -49.06 10.85
C ILE A 486 -8.98 -48.10 10.57
N LEU A 487 -8.72 -46.80 10.41
CA LEU A 487 -9.75 -45.79 10.19
C LEU A 487 -10.49 -46.02 8.85
N TRP A 488 -9.77 -46.28 7.76
CA TRP A 488 -10.41 -46.64 6.48
C TRP A 488 -11.25 -47.91 6.56
N LYS A 489 -10.78 -48.91 7.32
CA LYS A 489 -11.51 -50.17 7.51
C LYS A 489 -12.77 -49.98 8.33
N ARG A 490 -12.72 -49.17 9.40
CA ARG A 490 -13.92 -48.80 10.18
C ARG A 490 -14.92 -48.06 9.32
N LEU A 491 -14.45 -47.09 8.55
CA LEU A 491 -15.27 -46.29 7.65
C LEU A 491 -15.99 -47.18 6.63
N SER A 492 -15.29 -48.10 5.97
CA SER A 492 -15.89 -49.00 4.98
C SER A 492 -16.86 -50.02 5.58
N ALA A 493 -16.71 -50.35 6.86
CA ALA A 493 -17.61 -51.21 7.62
C ALA A 493 -18.81 -50.48 8.24
N GLY A 494 -18.92 -49.15 8.08
CA GLY A 494 -19.95 -48.33 8.73
C GLY A 494 -19.79 -48.23 10.25
N MET A 495 -18.60 -48.56 10.78
CA MET A 495 -18.28 -48.46 12.19
C MET A 495 -17.91 -47.00 12.54
N PRO A 496 -18.43 -46.43 13.65
CA PRO A 496 -17.98 -45.12 14.14
C PRO A 496 -16.47 -45.08 14.32
N LEU A 497 -15.82 -43.98 13.92
CA LEU A 497 -14.36 -43.89 13.99
C LEU A 497 -13.86 -43.76 15.43
N GLN A 498 -14.61 -43.09 16.31
CA GLN A 498 -14.33 -42.94 17.75
C GLN A 498 -12.94 -42.37 18.04
N VAL A 499 -12.60 -41.28 17.35
CA VAL A 499 -11.32 -40.57 17.46
C VAL A 499 -11.46 -39.46 18.50
N ASP A 500 -10.73 -39.56 19.61
CA ASP A 500 -10.78 -38.61 20.74
C ASP A 500 -10.46 -37.16 20.32
N ALA A 501 -9.55 -37.01 19.37
CA ALA A 501 -9.16 -35.70 18.82
C ALA A 501 -10.34 -34.96 18.19
N THR A 502 -11.34 -35.67 17.66
CA THR A 502 -12.52 -35.04 17.04
C THR A 502 -13.43 -34.37 18.07
N VAL A 503 -13.57 -34.97 19.25
CA VAL A 503 -14.31 -34.39 20.39
C VAL A 503 -13.52 -33.23 20.98
N SER A 504 -12.18 -33.37 21.08
CA SER A 504 -11.30 -32.29 21.55
C SER A 504 -11.42 -31.05 20.67
N TYR A 505 -11.39 -31.25 19.35
CA TYR A 505 -11.56 -30.20 18.35
C TYR A 505 -12.93 -29.51 18.45
N ALA A 506 -14.00 -30.31 18.52
CA ALA A 506 -15.37 -29.83 18.63
C ALA A 506 -15.62 -28.99 19.90
N THR A 507 -14.97 -29.34 21.01
CA THR A 507 -15.13 -28.65 22.31
C THR A 507 -14.13 -27.52 22.54
N GLY A 508 -13.04 -27.48 21.77
CA GLY A 508 -11.88 -26.63 22.05
C GLY A 508 -11.12 -27.04 23.32
N ARG A 509 -11.29 -28.28 23.80
CA ARG A 509 -10.64 -28.81 25.00
C ARG A 509 -9.72 -29.96 24.62
N TYR A 510 -8.41 -29.70 24.57
CA TYR A 510 -7.39 -30.70 24.23
C TYR A 510 -7.03 -31.58 25.44
N ALA A 511 -7.99 -32.39 25.87
CA ALA A 511 -7.82 -33.39 26.92
C ALA A 511 -8.57 -34.67 26.52
N THR A 512 -8.15 -35.83 27.05
CA THR A 512 -8.85 -37.10 26.79
C THR A 512 -10.33 -36.97 27.15
N PRO A 513 -11.24 -37.01 26.16
CA PRO A 513 -12.66 -36.83 26.41
C PRO A 513 -13.20 -38.02 27.20
N SER A 514 -14.12 -37.73 28.14
CA SER A 514 -14.75 -38.76 28.94
C SER A 514 -16.17 -38.36 29.34
N GLY A 515 -16.99 -39.36 29.64
CA GLY A 515 -18.36 -39.17 30.12
C GLY A 515 -19.18 -38.31 29.15
N PRO A 516 -19.85 -37.24 29.63
CA PRO A 516 -20.73 -36.40 28.80
C PRO A 516 -20.05 -35.76 27.58
N LEU A 517 -18.71 -35.60 27.61
CA LEU A 517 -18.00 -35.04 26.46
C LEU A 517 -18.04 -35.95 25.22
N LEU A 518 -18.17 -37.27 25.40
CA LEU A 518 -18.28 -38.19 24.25
C LEU A 518 -19.64 -38.11 23.55
N GLU A 519 -20.64 -37.54 24.21
CA GLU A 519 -22.03 -37.46 23.73
C GLU A 519 -22.39 -36.11 23.10
N ILE A 520 -21.43 -35.19 23.01
CA ILE A 520 -21.68 -33.83 22.50
C ILE A 520 -22.29 -33.87 21.11
N ASP A 521 -23.24 -32.98 20.88
CA ASP A 521 -23.87 -32.83 19.58
C ASP A 521 -23.01 -31.93 18.68
N SER A 522 -22.09 -32.53 17.96
CA SER A 522 -21.27 -31.85 16.97
C SER A 522 -21.08 -32.75 15.76
N PRO A 523 -21.18 -32.20 14.53
CA PRO A 523 -20.93 -32.96 13.30
C PRO A 523 -19.47 -33.41 13.14
N TYR A 524 -18.58 -32.98 14.04
CA TYR A 524 -17.22 -33.51 14.15
C TYR A 524 -17.13 -34.73 15.06
N ASN A 525 -18.10 -34.97 15.95
CA ASN A 525 -18.03 -36.04 16.94
C ASN A 525 -18.18 -37.43 16.32
N THR A 526 -17.07 -38.12 16.11
CA THR A 526 -17.01 -39.46 15.50
C THR A 526 -17.40 -40.61 16.45
N TYR A 527 -17.75 -40.32 17.70
CA TYR A 527 -18.42 -41.29 18.58
C TYR A 527 -19.92 -41.36 18.29
N ARG A 528 -20.53 -40.21 18.02
CA ARG A 528 -21.97 -40.05 17.83
C ARG A 528 -22.40 -40.23 16.38
N TYR A 529 -21.59 -39.73 15.45
CA TYR A 529 -21.88 -39.78 14.02
C TYR A 529 -20.90 -40.72 13.31
N ALA A 530 -21.43 -41.78 12.68
CA ALA A 530 -20.64 -42.68 11.85
C ALA A 530 -20.23 -41.98 10.54
N GLY A 531 -19.07 -42.35 10.01
CA GLY A 531 -18.48 -41.69 8.85
C GLY A 531 -17.27 -40.82 9.21
N LEU A 532 -16.75 -40.11 8.21
CA LEU A 532 -15.81 -39.01 8.43
C LEU A 532 -16.54 -37.82 9.09
N PRO A 533 -15.86 -37.02 9.93
CA PRO A 533 -16.40 -35.74 10.36
C PRO A 533 -16.66 -34.83 9.15
N ILE A 534 -17.45 -33.76 9.34
CA ILE A 534 -17.81 -32.85 8.23
C ILE A 534 -16.64 -32.10 7.58
N GLY A 535 -15.43 -32.23 8.13
CA GLY A 535 -14.19 -31.75 7.55
C GLY A 535 -12.98 -32.10 8.43
N PRO A 536 -11.77 -31.69 8.02
CA PRO A 536 -10.55 -31.90 8.78
C PRO A 536 -10.60 -31.23 10.17
N ILE A 537 -9.77 -31.70 11.10
CA ILE A 537 -9.68 -31.18 12.48
C ILE A 537 -8.34 -30.53 12.81
N ALA A 538 -7.39 -30.53 11.87
CA ALA A 538 -6.06 -29.96 11.98
C ALA A 538 -5.41 -29.94 10.58
N ASN A 539 -4.30 -29.21 10.43
CA ASN A 539 -3.48 -29.22 9.23
C ASN A 539 -2.46 -30.39 9.29
N PRO A 540 -2.61 -31.43 8.45
CA PRO A 540 -1.74 -32.60 8.49
C PRO A 540 -0.40 -32.37 7.79
N SER A 541 0.60 -33.14 8.20
CA SER A 541 1.87 -33.30 7.50
C SER A 541 1.70 -34.08 6.17
N ILE A 542 2.71 -34.00 5.30
CA ILE A 542 2.73 -34.83 4.08
C ILE A 542 2.86 -36.32 4.42
N GLU A 543 3.48 -36.66 5.54
CA GLU A 543 3.58 -38.01 6.07
C GLU A 543 2.21 -38.57 6.45
N SER A 544 1.37 -37.77 7.12
CA SER A 544 -0.02 -38.17 7.45
C SER A 544 -0.90 -38.28 6.21
N ILE A 545 -0.75 -37.39 5.22
CA ILE A 545 -1.43 -37.50 3.92
C ILE A 545 -1.00 -38.78 3.19
N THR A 546 0.31 -39.06 3.20
CA THR A 546 0.88 -40.26 2.59
C THR A 546 0.39 -41.53 3.30
N ALA A 547 0.33 -41.54 4.63
CA ALA A 547 -0.22 -42.65 5.42
C ALA A 547 -1.71 -42.88 5.14
N ALA A 548 -2.50 -41.82 4.98
CA ALA A 548 -3.89 -41.89 4.58
C ALA A 548 -4.07 -42.49 3.17
N LEU A 549 -3.13 -42.19 2.25
CA LEU A 549 -3.17 -42.69 0.87
C LEU A 549 -2.63 -44.12 0.73
N TYR A 550 -1.62 -44.47 1.50
CA TYR A 550 -0.95 -45.77 1.49
C TYR A 550 -1.01 -46.47 2.86
N PRO A 551 -2.21 -46.80 3.35
CA PRO A 551 -2.36 -47.43 4.66
C PRO A 551 -1.80 -48.86 4.67
N ILE A 552 -1.30 -49.29 5.82
CA ILE A 552 -0.93 -50.68 6.06
C ILE A 552 -2.20 -51.47 6.38
N ARG A 553 -2.48 -52.50 5.58
CA ARG A 553 -3.53 -53.48 5.88
C ARG A 553 -3.07 -54.34 7.05
N SER A 554 -3.84 -54.29 8.13
CA SER A 554 -3.60 -55.10 9.32
C SER A 554 -4.85 -55.89 9.71
N ALA A 555 -4.73 -56.80 10.68
CA ALA A 555 -5.88 -57.47 11.30
C ALA A 555 -6.57 -56.59 12.37
N TYR A 556 -5.98 -55.45 12.72
CA TYR A 556 -6.43 -54.62 13.84
C TYR A 556 -7.69 -53.82 13.49
N TRP A 557 -8.54 -53.64 14.49
CA TRP A 557 -9.74 -52.83 14.43
C TRP A 557 -9.74 -51.71 15.46
N TYR A 558 -8.87 -51.78 16.47
CA TYR A 558 -8.81 -50.85 17.59
C TYR A 558 -7.35 -50.47 17.87
N TYR A 559 -7.16 -49.29 18.42
CA TYR A 559 -5.89 -48.81 18.92
C TYR A 559 -6.12 -47.99 20.19
N LEU A 560 -5.15 -48.00 21.10
CA LEU A 560 -5.17 -47.27 22.36
C LEU A 560 -3.80 -46.65 22.62
N HIS A 561 -3.77 -45.36 22.96
CA HIS A 561 -2.57 -44.70 23.47
C HIS A 561 -2.34 -45.04 24.93
N THR A 562 -1.16 -45.53 25.26
CA THR A 562 -0.73 -45.72 26.66
C THR A 562 -0.35 -44.36 27.27
N PRO A 563 -0.29 -44.25 28.62
CA PRO A 563 0.24 -43.05 29.27
C PRO A 563 1.67 -42.69 28.86
N ASP A 564 2.46 -43.69 28.45
CA ASP A 564 3.86 -43.54 28.05
C ASP A 564 4.01 -43.12 26.58
N GLY A 565 2.91 -43.06 25.83
CA GLY A 565 2.86 -42.60 24.43
C GLY A 565 2.91 -43.72 23.38
N ASP A 566 2.98 -44.99 23.78
CA ASP A 566 2.95 -46.13 22.86
C ASP A 566 1.52 -46.43 22.38
N VAL A 567 1.38 -47.00 21.18
CA VAL A 567 0.08 -47.49 20.68
C VAL A 567 -0.07 -48.99 20.83
N VAL A 568 -1.13 -49.40 21.54
CA VAL A 568 -1.56 -50.80 21.64
C VAL A 568 -2.63 -51.08 20.60
N PHE A 569 -2.31 -51.89 19.60
CA PHE A 569 -3.26 -52.34 18.58
C PHE A 569 -4.00 -53.60 19.00
N SER A 570 -5.31 -53.67 18.72
CA SER A 570 -6.18 -54.80 19.08
C SER A 570 -7.06 -55.23 17.90
N LYS A 571 -7.24 -56.54 17.75
CA LYS A 571 -8.04 -57.16 16.67
C LYS A 571 -9.52 -57.22 17.04
N THR A 572 -9.83 -57.41 18.32
CA THR A 572 -11.22 -57.50 18.81
C THR A 572 -11.52 -56.43 19.86
N LEU A 573 -12.81 -56.24 20.15
CA LEU A 573 -13.26 -55.32 21.19
C LEU A 573 -12.79 -55.79 22.57
N GLU A 574 -12.84 -57.10 22.83
CA GLU A 574 -12.42 -57.69 24.10
C GLU A 574 -10.92 -57.47 24.36
N GLU A 575 -10.08 -57.63 23.32
CA GLU A 575 -8.64 -57.31 23.40
C GLU A 575 -8.42 -55.83 23.76
N HIS A 576 -9.19 -54.93 23.13
CA HIS A 576 -9.11 -53.49 23.35
C HIS A 576 -9.57 -53.08 24.75
N GLU A 577 -10.68 -53.65 25.24
CA GLU A 577 -11.18 -53.41 26.59
C GLU A 577 -10.21 -53.96 27.66
N ALA A 578 -9.61 -55.12 27.42
CA ALA A 578 -8.57 -55.66 28.28
C ALA A 578 -7.30 -54.80 28.29
N ALA A 579 -6.92 -54.20 27.16
CA ALA A 579 -5.83 -53.21 27.09
C ALA A 579 -6.19 -51.94 27.87
N LYS A 580 -7.40 -51.39 27.68
CA LYS A 580 -7.89 -50.22 28.46
C LYS A 580 -7.89 -50.48 29.95
N ALA A 581 -8.35 -51.64 30.40
CA ALA A 581 -8.36 -52.01 31.82
C ALA A 581 -6.95 -52.07 32.41
N ARG A 582 -5.99 -52.67 31.70
CA ARG A 582 -4.59 -52.75 32.13
C ARG A 582 -3.93 -51.37 32.27
N HIS A 583 -4.15 -50.48 31.31
CA HIS A 583 -3.50 -49.15 31.32
C HIS A 583 -4.28 -48.08 32.12
N ARG A 584 -5.54 -48.34 32.52
CA ARG A 584 -6.27 -47.50 33.49
C ARG A 584 -5.91 -47.79 34.94
N ALA A 585 -5.51 -49.02 35.27
CA ALA A 585 -5.19 -49.43 36.64
C ALA A 585 -3.84 -48.90 37.17
N GLY A 586 -3.03 -48.25 36.33
CA GLY A 586 -1.75 -47.64 36.68
C GLY A 586 -1.77 -46.10 36.83
N ARG A 587 -2.96 -45.49 36.86
CA ARG A 587 -3.15 -44.03 37.09
C ARG A 587 -3.63 -43.73 38.49
#